data_AF-A0A6N7NVD7-F1
#
_entry.id   AF-A0A6N7NVD7-F1
#
_cell.length_a   1.000
_cell.length_b   1.000
_cell.length_c   1.000
_cell.angle_alpha   90.00
_cell.angle_beta   90.00
_cell.angle_gamma   90.00
#
_symmetry.space_group_name_H-M   'P 1'
#
loop_
_entity.id
_entity.type
_entity.pdbx_description
1 polymer ?
#
loop_
_entity_poly.entity_id
_entity_poly.type
_entity_poly.pdbx_seq_one_letter_code
_entity_poly.pdbx_strand_id
1 'polypeptide(L)'
;MYSWPIHHCQGQLHMELENKLLDTVREKCGIPSDNALSKKLGVTRALVSGWRLDRYAIPDERIAEMCAMADLDGPWWIAEIHAAKAQSRVERKLWRAMADRLSAAAAVVALVALSMPGLANAKTAQTQAVSGAENGGMYIMF
;
A
#
# COMPACT_ATOMS: atom_id res chain seq x y z
N MET A 1 41.42 -10.40 8.46
CA MET A 1 40.28 -9.90 9.24
C MET A 1 39.68 -8.70 8.50
N TYR A 2 38.96 -8.95 7.39
CA TYR A 2 38.21 -7.92 6.67
C TYR A 2 36.91 -8.55 6.15
N SER A 3 35.84 -8.35 6.91
CA SER A 3 34.48 -8.74 6.51
C SER A 3 33.85 -7.58 5.74
N TRP A 4 34.08 -7.51 4.43
CA TRP A 4 33.34 -6.64 3.51
C TRP A 4 33.00 -7.43 2.24
N PRO A 5 31.71 -7.77 2.06
CA PRO A 5 31.00 -7.34 0.84
C PRO A 5 29.50 -7.05 1.05
N ILE A 6 29.00 -7.05 2.28
CA ILE A 6 27.55 -6.90 2.53
C ILE A 6 27.05 -5.47 2.33
N HIS A 7 27.80 -4.43 2.69
CA HIS A 7 27.29 -3.05 2.67
C HIS A 7 27.02 -2.47 1.27
N HIS A 8 27.82 -2.80 0.25
CA HIS A 8 27.58 -2.31 -1.13
C HIS A 8 26.35 -2.93 -1.77
N CYS A 9 26.07 -4.21 -1.48
CA CYS A 9 24.89 -4.88 -1.99
C CYS A 9 23.60 -4.36 -1.32
N GLN A 10 23.65 -4.03 -0.02
CA GLN A 10 22.48 -3.49 0.71
C GLN A 10 22.08 -2.08 0.25
N GLY A 11 23.05 -1.19 0.00
CA GLY A 11 22.75 0.15 -0.54
C GLY A 11 22.04 0.08 -1.91
N GLN A 12 22.40 -0.90 -2.74
CA GLN A 12 21.79 -1.08 -4.05
C GLN A 12 20.38 -1.68 -3.98
N LEU A 13 20.10 -2.57 -3.02
CA LEU A 13 18.77 -3.17 -2.84
C LEU A 13 17.71 -2.16 -2.40
N HIS A 14 18.06 -1.27 -1.48
CA HIS A 14 17.18 -0.19 -1.04
C HIS A 14 16.81 0.74 -2.20
N MET A 15 17.81 1.16 -2.98
CA MET A 15 17.62 2.04 -4.13
C MET A 15 16.72 1.43 -5.21
N GLU A 16 16.87 0.13 -5.49
CA GLU A 16 16.03 -0.59 -6.45
C GLU A 16 14.57 -0.64 -5.97
N LEU A 17 14.36 -0.86 -4.67
CA LEU A 17 13.04 -0.98 -4.08
C LEU A 17 12.28 0.36 -4.04
N GLU A 18 12.96 1.45 -3.66
CA GLU A 18 12.38 2.81 -3.71
C GLU A 18 12.03 3.22 -5.14
N ASN A 19 12.91 2.93 -6.11
CA ASN A 19 12.61 3.17 -7.53
C ASN A 19 11.42 2.34 -8.01
N LYS A 20 11.34 1.06 -7.61
CA LYS A 20 10.22 0.18 -7.93
C LYS A 20 8.91 0.72 -7.37
N LEU A 21 8.90 1.25 -6.14
CA LEU A 21 7.73 1.90 -5.57
C LEU A 21 7.29 3.09 -6.45
N LEU A 22 8.21 3.99 -6.78
CA LEU A 22 7.93 5.16 -7.61
C LEU A 22 7.38 4.78 -8.99
N ASP A 23 7.96 3.76 -9.63
CA ASP A 23 7.51 3.29 -10.94
C ASP A 23 6.15 2.58 -10.86
N THR A 24 5.89 1.80 -9.81
CA THR A 24 4.59 1.14 -9.58
C THR A 24 3.48 2.17 -9.36
N VAL A 25 3.75 3.20 -8.55
CA VAL A 25 2.82 4.30 -8.30
C VAL A 25 2.53 5.07 -9.59
N ARG A 26 3.57 5.30 -10.40
CA ARG A 26 3.42 5.96 -11.70
C ARG A 26 2.50 5.17 -12.64
N GLU A 27 2.69 3.86 -12.72
CA GLU A 27 1.89 2.96 -13.55
C GLU A 27 0.43 2.90 -13.07
N LYS A 28 0.20 2.67 -11.77
CA LYS A 28 -1.14 2.58 -11.18
C LYS A 28 -1.93 3.87 -11.30
N CYS A 29 -1.27 5.01 -11.11
CA CYS A 29 -1.92 6.32 -11.17
C CYS A 29 -2.00 6.91 -12.58
N GLY A 30 -1.50 6.21 -13.61
CA GLY A 30 -1.48 6.68 -15.00
C GLY A 30 -0.67 7.97 -15.20
N ILE A 31 0.39 8.17 -14.42
CA ILE A 31 1.16 9.41 -14.41
C ILE A 31 2.25 9.35 -15.48
N PRO A 32 2.34 10.30 -16.43
CA PRO A 32 3.29 10.21 -17.54
C PRO A 32 4.73 10.62 -17.16
N SER A 33 4.93 11.31 -16.03
CA SER A 33 6.26 11.79 -15.63
C SER A 33 6.39 11.99 -14.12
N ASP A 34 7.62 11.90 -13.62
CA ASP A 34 7.94 12.16 -12.21
C ASP A 34 7.58 13.59 -11.77
N ASN A 35 7.51 14.55 -12.72
CA ASN A 35 7.05 15.91 -12.44
C ASN A 35 5.54 15.98 -12.21
N ALA A 36 4.76 15.13 -12.89
CA ALA A 36 3.34 15.01 -12.62
C ALA A 36 3.08 14.28 -11.29
N LEU A 37 3.95 13.32 -10.93
CA LEU A 37 3.94 12.67 -9.61
C LEU A 37 4.26 13.68 -8.50
N SER A 38 5.28 14.53 -8.68
CA SER A 38 5.66 15.54 -7.70
C SER A 38 4.53 16.53 -7.43
N LYS A 39 3.81 16.96 -8.49
CA LYS A 39 2.63 17.82 -8.36
C LYS A 39 1.49 17.17 -7.57
N LYS A 40 1.22 15.88 -7.79
CA LYS A 40 0.19 15.15 -7.04
C LYS A 40 0.54 14.98 -5.56
N LEU A 41 1.82 14.76 -5.26
CA LEU A 41 2.34 14.63 -3.89
C LEU A 41 2.56 15.99 -3.20
N GLY A 42 2.44 17.11 -3.90
CA GLY A 42 2.75 18.44 -3.37
C GLY A 42 4.25 18.65 -3.07
N VAL A 43 5.13 17.87 -3.68
CA VAL A 43 6.59 17.95 -3.50
C VAL A 43 7.29 18.56 -4.71
N THR A 44 8.52 19.05 -4.51
CA THR A 44 9.33 19.58 -5.62
C THR A 44 9.84 18.44 -6.50
N ARG A 45 9.95 18.70 -7.82
CA ARG A 45 10.56 17.74 -8.77
C ARG A 45 11.98 17.34 -8.36
N ALA A 46 12.74 18.29 -7.82
CA ALA A 46 14.10 18.04 -7.35
C ALA A 46 14.14 17.03 -6.19
N LEU A 47 13.14 17.03 -5.31
CA LEU A 47 13.03 16.05 -4.24
C LEU A 47 12.79 14.64 -4.78
N VAL A 48 11.86 14.48 -5.73
CA VAL A 48 11.59 13.18 -6.38
C VAL A 48 12.82 12.66 -7.13
N SER A 49 13.52 13.55 -7.83
CA SER A 49 14.81 13.20 -8.46
C SER A 49 15.88 12.84 -7.41
N GLY A 50 15.86 13.48 -6.25
CA GLY A 50 16.76 13.19 -5.15
C GLY A 50 16.53 11.79 -4.55
N TRP A 51 15.26 11.35 -4.46
CA TRP A 51 14.92 9.98 -4.07
C TRP A 51 15.47 8.96 -5.06
N ARG A 52 15.27 9.16 -6.37
CA ARG A 52 15.82 8.25 -7.41
C ARG A 52 17.34 8.14 -7.40
N LEU A 53 18.02 9.20 -6.95
CA LEU A 53 19.48 9.29 -6.91
C LEU A 53 20.06 8.92 -5.53
N ASP A 54 19.23 8.41 -4.61
CA ASP A 54 19.62 8.07 -3.23
C ASP A 54 20.27 9.25 -2.47
N ARG A 55 19.93 10.49 -2.86
CA ARG A 55 20.40 11.72 -2.19
C ARG A 55 19.65 11.94 -0.88
N TYR A 56 18.39 11.51 -0.84
CA TYR A 56 17.50 11.63 0.30
C TYR A 56 16.73 10.33 0.44
N ALA A 57 16.62 9.81 1.65
CA ALA A 57 15.71 8.72 1.96
C ALA A 57 14.25 9.20 1.82
N ILE A 58 13.37 8.36 1.31
CA ILE A 58 11.94 8.65 1.29
C ILE A 58 11.42 8.49 2.73
N PRO A 59 10.75 9.51 3.31
CA PRO A 59 10.15 9.37 4.63
C PRO A 59 8.90 8.48 4.57
N ASP A 60 8.65 7.72 5.64
CA ASP A 60 7.56 6.75 5.73
C ASP A 60 6.19 7.34 5.44
N GLU A 61 5.96 8.59 5.86
CA GLU A 61 4.74 9.34 5.54
C GLU A 61 4.50 9.44 4.03
N ARG A 62 5.56 9.71 3.25
CA ARG A 62 5.47 9.80 1.78
C ARG A 62 5.29 8.45 1.14
N ILE A 63 5.90 7.40 1.70
CA ILE A 63 5.66 6.01 1.27
C ILE A 63 4.18 5.68 1.46
N ALA A 64 3.61 6.02 2.62
CA ALA A 64 2.20 5.79 2.93
C ALA A 64 1.26 6.57 2.00
N GLU A 65 1.52 7.86 1.77
CA GLU A 65 0.74 8.68 0.83
C GLU A 65 0.76 8.12 -0.60
N MET A 66 1.95 7.72 -1.08
CA MET A 66 2.10 7.11 -2.40
C MET A 66 1.35 5.78 -2.51
N CYS A 67 1.40 4.95 -1.47
CA CYS A 67 0.68 3.69 -1.43
C CYS A 67 -0.85 3.91 -1.38
N ALA A 68 -1.32 4.89 -0.60
CA ALA A 68 -2.73 5.26 -0.55
C ALA A 68 -3.23 5.80 -1.91
N MET A 69 -2.39 6.55 -2.62
CA MET A 69 -2.72 7.06 -3.95
C MET A 69 -2.82 5.95 -5.01
N ALA A 70 -1.97 4.93 -4.90
CA ALA A 70 -1.86 3.85 -5.89
C ALA A 70 -2.65 2.57 -5.52
N ASP A 71 -3.41 2.60 -4.42
CA ASP A 71 -4.13 1.45 -3.85
C ASP A 71 -3.19 0.24 -3.61
N LEU A 72 -2.03 0.50 -3.01
CA LEU A 72 -1.00 -0.49 -2.67
C LEU A 72 -0.98 -0.76 -1.16
N ASP A 73 -0.51 -1.95 -0.77
CA ASP A 73 -0.28 -2.31 0.63
C ASP A 73 0.91 -1.54 1.22
N GLY A 74 0.63 -0.36 1.79
CA GLY A 74 1.61 0.53 2.41
C GLY A 74 2.45 -0.14 3.51
N PRO A 75 1.84 -0.83 4.48
CA PRO A 75 2.55 -1.59 5.50
C PRO A 75 3.61 -2.56 4.94
N TRP A 76 3.30 -3.26 3.85
CA TRP A 76 4.26 -4.16 3.21
C TRP A 76 5.44 -3.40 2.60
N TRP A 77 5.18 -2.32 1.85
CA TRP A 77 6.24 -1.51 1.25
C TRP A 77 7.16 -0.86 2.29
N ILE A 78 6.59 -0.32 3.36
CA ILE A 78 7.37 0.29 4.45
C ILE A 78 8.25 -0.77 5.12
N ALA A 79 7.72 -1.96 5.40
CA ALA A 79 8.48 -3.03 6.02
C ALA A 79 9.61 -3.55 5.11
N GLU A 80 9.37 -3.70 3.82
CA GLU A 80 10.37 -4.16 2.86
C GLU A 80 11.48 -3.11 2.62
N ILE A 81 11.12 -1.82 2.54
CA ILE A 81 12.09 -0.71 2.46
C ILE A 81 12.96 -0.67 3.72
N HIS A 82 12.36 -0.83 4.90
CA HIS A 82 13.13 -0.94 6.15
C HIS A 82 14.01 -2.18 6.20
N ALA A 83 13.53 -3.33 5.72
CA ALA A 83 14.33 -4.54 5.64
C ALA A 83 15.55 -4.36 4.73
N ALA A 84 15.39 -3.63 3.61
CA ALA A 84 16.47 -3.31 2.69
C ALA A 84 17.49 -2.32 3.28
N LYS A 85 17.03 -1.37 4.13
CA LYS A 85 17.89 -0.40 4.82
C LYS A 85 18.59 -0.96 6.06
N ALA A 86 18.04 -2.01 6.68
CA ALA A 86 18.55 -2.59 7.92
C ALA A 86 19.97 -3.14 7.75
N GLN A 87 20.93 -2.50 8.42
CA GLN A 87 22.34 -2.92 8.41
C GLN A 87 22.57 -4.18 9.27
N SER A 88 21.76 -4.36 10.32
CA SER A 88 21.82 -5.52 11.19
C SER A 88 21.06 -6.72 10.61
N ARG A 89 21.68 -7.90 10.68
CA ARG A 89 21.04 -9.17 10.28
C ARG A 89 19.78 -9.48 11.10
N VAL A 90 19.75 -9.06 12.36
CA VAL A 90 18.62 -9.32 13.28
C VAL A 90 17.44 -8.43 12.93
N GLU A 91 17.71 -7.15 12.75
CA GLU A 91 16.70 -6.15 12.37
C GLU A 91 16.10 -6.47 11.00
N ARG A 92 16.91 -6.86 10.02
CA ARG A 92 16.39 -7.29 8.71
C ARG A 92 15.45 -8.49 8.83
N LYS A 93 15.79 -9.50 9.65
CA LYS A 93 14.91 -10.66 9.87
C LYS A 93 13.59 -10.25 10.49
N LEU A 94 13.60 -9.27 11.41
CA LEU A 94 12.38 -8.73 12.00
C LEU A 94 11.48 -8.08 10.95
N TRP A 95 12.03 -7.16 10.15
CA TRP A 95 11.28 -6.48 9.08
C TRP A 95 10.78 -7.45 8.01
N ARG A 96 11.61 -8.41 7.60
CA ARG A 96 11.22 -9.47 6.65
C ARG A 96 10.08 -10.32 7.19
N ALA A 97 10.15 -10.73 8.46
CA ALA A 97 9.09 -11.50 9.09
C ALA A 97 7.77 -10.72 9.18
N MET A 98 7.82 -9.39 9.35
CA MET A 98 6.63 -8.54 9.28
C MET A 98 6.06 -8.48 7.87
N ALA A 99 6.90 -8.27 6.85
CA ALA A 99 6.47 -8.28 5.45
C ALA A 99 5.87 -9.64 5.03
N ASP A 100 6.49 -10.76 5.41
CA ASP A 100 6.01 -12.11 5.10
C ASP A 100 4.64 -12.40 5.74
N ARG A 101 4.40 -11.92 6.97
CA ARG A 101 3.11 -12.07 7.65
C ARG A 101 1.99 -11.28 6.95
N LEU A 102 2.29 -10.06 6.51
CA LEU A 102 1.34 -9.24 5.75
C LEU A 102 1.00 -9.89 4.40
N SER A 103 2.00 -10.41 3.70
CA SER A 103 1.80 -11.14 2.43
C SER A 103 1.01 -12.44 2.62
N ALA A 104 1.32 -13.21 3.67
CA ALA A 104 0.57 -14.43 3.98
C ALA A 104 -0.90 -14.13 4.31
N ALA A 105 -1.18 -13.07 5.05
CA ALA A 105 -2.55 -12.63 5.30
C ALA A 105 -3.27 -12.26 4.00
N ALA A 106 -2.63 -11.49 3.11
CA ALA A 106 -3.19 -11.14 1.81
C ALA A 106 -3.46 -12.39 0.95
N ALA A 107 -2.55 -13.36 0.93
CA ALA A 107 -2.71 -14.61 0.21
C ALA A 107 -3.88 -15.46 0.74
N VAL A 108 -4.05 -15.54 2.06
CA VAL A 108 -5.18 -16.25 2.69
C VAL A 108 -6.50 -15.58 2.31
N VAL A 109 -6.58 -14.24 2.37
CA VAL A 109 -7.77 -13.50 1.94
C VAL A 109 -8.07 -13.75 0.47
N ALA A 110 -7.06 -13.71 -0.40
CA ALA A 110 -7.21 -14.00 -1.83
C ALA A 110 -7.70 -15.44 -2.08
N LEU A 111 -7.14 -16.44 -1.37
CA LEU A 111 -7.59 -17.83 -1.47
C LEU A 111 -9.03 -18.02 -0.98
N VAL A 112 -9.41 -17.37 0.13
CA VAL A 112 -10.79 -17.38 0.62
C VAL A 112 -11.73 -16.74 -0.41
N ALA A 113 -11.38 -15.57 -0.95
CA ALA A 113 -12.15 -14.89 -1.99
C ALA A 113 -12.31 -15.75 -3.26
N LEU A 114 -11.25 -16.45 -3.69
CA LEU A 114 -11.29 -17.36 -4.84
C LEU A 114 -12.10 -18.64 -4.55
N SER A 115 -12.09 -19.15 -3.32
CA SER A 115 -12.85 -20.34 -2.90
C SER A 115 -14.34 -20.05 -2.68
N MET A 116 -14.74 -18.77 -2.62
CA MET A 116 -16.13 -18.32 -2.50
C MET A 116 -16.60 -17.67 -3.81
N PRO A 117 -16.92 -18.44 -4.87
CA PRO A 117 -17.44 -17.89 -6.13
C PRO A 117 -18.84 -17.23 -5.98
N GLY A 118 -19.44 -17.24 -4.78
CA GLY A 118 -20.74 -16.65 -4.46
C GLY A 118 -20.73 -15.19 -4.00
N LEU A 119 -19.58 -14.57 -3.72
CA LEU A 119 -19.53 -13.16 -3.26
C LEU A 119 -19.56 -12.14 -4.42
N ALA A 120 -19.68 -12.59 -5.68
CA ALA A 120 -19.98 -11.71 -6.81
C ALA A 120 -21.48 -11.37 -6.90
N ASN A 121 -22.35 -12.06 -6.13
CA ASN A 121 -23.81 -11.82 -6.11
C ASN A 121 -24.40 -11.68 -4.69
N ALA A 122 -23.60 -11.30 -3.70
CA ALA A 122 -24.11 -10.91 -2.40
C ALA A 122 -24.39 -9.39 -2.39
N LYS A 123 -25.48 -9.01 -3.07
CA LYS A 123 -26.48 -7.99 -2.68
C LYS A 123 -25.85 -6.69 -2.12
N THR A 124 -25.89 -5.55 -2.83
CA THR A 124 -27.07 -4.64 -2.79
C THR A 124 -28.12 -5.08 -1.75
N ALA A 125 -27.69 -5.23 -0.49
CA ALA A 125 -28.57 -5.33 0.65
C ALA A 125 -29.31 -4.00 0.68
N GLN A 126 -30.45 -4.02 0.00
CA GLN A 126 -31.58 -3.16 0.17
C GLN A 126 -31.65 -2.74 1.64
N THR A 127 -31.15 -1.54 1.92
CA THR A 127 -31.78 -0.64 2.88
C THR A 127 -33.12 -0.23 2.26
N GLN A 128 -34.03 -1.18 2.07
CA GLN A 128 -35.38 -0.94 1.62
C GLN A 128 -36.29 -1.97 2.28
N ALA A 129 -37.27 -1.42 2.99
CA ALA A 129 -38.45 -2.07 3.53
C ALA A 129 -38.24 -2.96 4.77
N VAL A 130 -38.19 -2.30 5.94
CA VAL A 130 -39.20 -2.65 6.96
C VAL A 130 -40.55 -2.30 6.34
N SER A 131 -41.23 -3.29 5.78
CA SER A 131 -42.62 -3.17 5.37
C SER A 131 -43.48 -4.05 6.27
N GLY A 132 -44.40 -3.42 6.99
CA GLY A 132 -45.68 -4.02 7.32
C GLY A 132 -45.82 -4.62 8.72
N ALA A 133 -46.01 -3.75 9.70
CA ALA A 133 -47.00 -3.92 10.76
C ALA A 133 -47.50 -2.50 11.06
N GLU A 134 -48.77 -2.12 11.06
CA GLU A 134 -50.02 -2.85 11.12
C GLU A 134 -51.15 -1.80 10.96
N ASN A 135 -52.34 -2.28 10.61
CA ASN A 135 -53.50 -1.50 10.17
C ASN A 135 -54.05 -0.51 11.22
N GLY A 136 -54.68 0.58 10.74
CA GLY A 136 -55.87 1.13 11.42
C GLY A 136 -55.77 2.54 12.02
N GLY A 137 -55.37 3.54 11.24
CA GLY A 137 -55.53 4.96 11.60
C GLY A 137 -56.79 5.56 10.94
N MET A 138 -57.94 5.33 11.56
CA MET A 138 -59.26 5.85 11.21
C MET A 138 -59.26 7.39 11.13
N TYR A 139 -59.80 7.93 10.03
CA TYR A 139 -60.13 9.34 9.88
C TYR A 139 -61.05 9.80 11.02
N ILE A 140 -60.62 10.80 11.79
CA ILE A 140 -61.54 11.68 12.52
C ILE A 140 -61.44 13.07 11.88
N MET A 141 -62.53 13.45 11.20
CA MET A 141 -62.85 14.82 10.83
C MET A 141 -63.43 15.55 12.04
N PHE A 142 -62.90 16.73 12.34
CA PHE A 142 -63.66 17.87 12.86
C PHE A 142 -63.05 19.15 12.28
#